data_AF-Q38XP0-F1
#
_entry.id   AF-Q38XP0-F1
#
_cell.length_a   1.000
_cell.length_b   1.000
_cell.length_c   1.000
_cell.angle_alpha   90.00
_cell.angle_beta   90.00
_cell.angle_gamma   90.00
#
_symmetry.space_group_name_H-M   'P 1'
#
loop_
_entity.id
_entity.type
_entity.pdbx_description
1 polymer ?
#
loop_
_entity_poly.entity_id
_entity_poly.type
_entity_poly.pdbx_seq_one_letter_code
_entity_poly.pdbx_strand_id
1 'polypeptide(L)'
;MDKIKNNRFLKQVWVRYFLVALLLAVVLPLVFGWLSISKTWRIGLLFMAINGCAAFFIGYRIQKTHAPWYNIFYLPVLFALMVVVRFADYNYWFVPIYFLLSYLGINTAYERRK
;
A
#
# COMPACT_ATOMS: atom_id res chain seq x y z
N MET A 1 22.59 -14.08 12.41
CA MET A 1 21.35 -13.45 11.86
C MET A 1 20.72 -12.43 12.83
N ASP A 2 21.47 -11.87 13.80
CA ASP A 2 20.90 -10.95 14.81
C ASP A 2 21.04 -9.45 14.51
N LYS A 3 21.91 -9.03 13.57
CA LYS A 3 22.12 -7.61 13.26
C LYS A 3 20.90 -6.93 12.59
N ILE A 4 20.07 -7.68 11.86
CA ILE A 4 18.88 -7.13 11.18
C ILE A 4 17.77 -6.80 12.21
N LYS A 5 17.65 -7.59 13.28
CA LYS A 5 16.57 -7.48 14.26
C LYS A 5 16.67 -6.24 15.16
N ASN A 6 17.88 -5.72 15.37
CA ASN A 6 18.14 -4.56 16.23
C ASN A 6 18.48 -3.28 15.46
N ASN A 7 17.98 -3.13 14.23
CA ASN A 7 18.22 -1.91 13.48
C ASN A 7 17.20 -0.84 13.89
N ARG A 8 17.67 0.24 14.53
CA ARG A 8 16.83 1.36 15.03
C ARG A 8 15.99 1.99 13.91
N PHE A 9 16.49 1.96 12.67
CA PHE A 9 15.77 2.43 11.49
C PHE A 9 14.50 1.62 11.17
N LEU A 10 14.54 0.28 11.27
CA LEU A 10 13.37 -0.58 11.01
C LEU A 10 12.29 -0.48 12.10
N LYS A 11 12.62 0.12 13.24
CA LYS A 11 11.65 0.43 14.30
C LYS A 11 10.87 1.72 14.03
N GLN A 12 11.32 2.58 13.12
CA GLN A 12 10.61 3.81 12.79
C GLN A 12 9.29 3.48 12.07
N VAL A 13 8.22 4.12 12.54
CA VAL A 13 6.85 3.84 12.10
C VAL A 13 6.70 4.06 10.60
N TRP A 14 7.18 5.19 10.08
CA TRP A 14 7.10 5.55 8.66
C TRP A 14 7.84 4.55 7.76
N VAL A 15 9.00 4.03 8.19
CA VAL A 15 9.77 3.01 7.45
C VAL A 15 8.95 1.74 7.25
N ARG A 16 8.18 1.32 8.26
CA ARG A 16 7.34 0.12 8.15
C ARG A 16 6.23 0.29 7.12
N TYR A 17 5.52 1.42 7.14
CA TYR A 17 4.48 1.71 6.15
C TYR A 17 5.06 1.84 4.74
N PHE A 18 6.20 2.50 4.62
CA PHE A 18 6.91 2.62 3.35
C PHE A 18 7.34 1.25 2.81
N LEU A 19 7.91 0.36 3.63
CA LEU A 19 8.31 -0.98 3.21
C LEU A 19 7.13 -1.83 2.77
N VAL A 20 6.00 -1.75 3.49
CA VAL A 20 4.76 -2.44 3.08
C VAL A 20 4.25 -1.90 1.74
N ALA A 21 4.21 -0.57 1.58
CA ALA A 21 3.82 0.05 0.33
C ALA A 21 4.76 -0.31 -0.83
N LEU A 22 6.07 -0.34 -0.60
CA LEU A 22 7.08 -0.75 -1.58
C LEU A 22 6.88 -2.21 -1.99
N LEU A 23 6.65 -3.10 -1.02
CA LEU A 23 6.38 -4.50 -1.30
C LEU A 23 5.13 -4.66 -2.17
N LEU A 24 4.04 -3.99 -1.81
CA LEU A 24 2.75 -4.13 -2.49
C LEU A 24 2.69 -3.44 -3.87
N ALA A 25 3.22 -2.22 -3.97
CA ALA A 25 3.14 -1.42 -5.18
C ALA A 25 4.27 -1.73 -6.18
N VAL A 26 5.43 -2.22 -5.74
CA VAL A 26 6.61 -2.42 -6.61
C VAL A 26 6.99 -3.90 -6.70
N VAL A 27 7.26 -4.55 -5.57
CA VAL A 27 7.81 -5.93 -5.58
C VAL A 27 6.76 -6.92 -6.09
N LEU A 28 5.54 -6.87 -5.56
CA LEU A 28 4.48 -7.82 -5.89
C LEU A 28 4.09 -7.79 -7.38
N PRO A 29 3.91 -6.61 -8.02
CA PRO A 29 3.66 -6.54 -9.46
C PRO A 29 4.83 -7.02 -10.32
N LEU A 30 6.07 -6.85 -9.88
CA LEU A 30 7.25 -7.38 -10.57
C LEU A 30 7.29 -8.91 -10.54
N VAL A 31 6.98 -9.52 -9.39
CA VAL A 31 6.89 -10.98 -9.23
C VAL A 31 5.74 -11.54 -10.10
N PHE A 32 4.57 -10.91 -10.08
CA PHE A 32 3.45 -11.29 -10.96
C PHE A 32 3.80 -11.09 -12.44
N GLY A 33 4.66 -10.10 -12.72
CA GLY A 33 5.37 -9.88 -13.97
C GLY A 33 6.05 -11.14 -14.50
N TRP A 34 6.83 -11.79 -13.65
CA TRP A 34 7.58 -13.01 -13.98
C TRP A 34 6.72 -14.26 -14.08
N LEU A 35 5.62 -14.35 -13.32
CA LEU A 35 4.71 -15.50 -13.35
C LEU A 35 3.79 -15.56 -14.58
N SER A 36 4.01 -14.73 -15.60
CA SER A 36 3.20 -14.67 -16.84
C SER A 36 1.69 -14.52 -16.62
N ILE A 37 1.26 -14.01 -15.45
CA ILE A 37 -0.15 -13.77 -15.13
C ILE A 37 -0.72 -12.74 -16.10
N SER A 38 -1.93 -13.00 -16.62
CA SER A 38 -2.57 -12.13 -17.59
C SER A 38 -2.78 -10.70 -17.06
N LYS A 39 -2.77 -9.72 -17.96
CA LYS A 39 -2.95 -8.30 -17.60
C LYS A 39 -4.23 -8.07 -16.80
N THR A 40 -5.33 -8.71 -17.20
CA THR A 40 -6.63 -8.64 -16.52
C THR A 40 -6.56 -9.13 -15.07
N TRP A 41 -5.90 -10.26 -14.83
CA TRP A 41 -5.74 -10.80 -13.48
C TRP A 41 -4.86 -9.92 -12.59
N ARG A 42 -3.83 -9.29 -13.14
CA ARG A 42 -3.02 -8.31 -12.39
C ARG A 42 -3.87 -7.12 -11.94
N ILE A 43 -4.73 -6.60 -12.81
CA ILE A 43 -5.58 -5.45 -12.45
C ILE A 43 -6.62 -5.85 -11.40
N GLY A 44 -7.38 -6.92 -11.64
CA GLY A 44 -8.45 -7.34 -10.74
C GLY A 44 -7.95 -7.85 -9.39
N LEU A 45 -6.95 -8.73 -9.38
CA LEU A 45 -6.48 -9.35 -8.14
C LEU A 45 -5.48 -8.46 -7.41
N LEU A 46 -4.48 -7.94 -8.13
CA LEU A 46 -3.37 -7.23 -7.49
C LEU A 46 -3.75 -5.80 -7.14
N PHE A 47 -4.27 -5.06 -8.12
CA PHE A 47 -4.51 -3.63 -7.95
C PHE A 47 -5.84 -3.39 -7.24
N MET A 48 -6.90 -4.08 -7.63
CA MET A 48 -8.20 -3.87 -7.02
C MET A 48 -8.31 -4.58 -5.67
N ALA A 49 -8.11 -5.90 -5.62
CA ALA A 49 -8.30 -6.65 -4.37
C ALA A 49 -7.15 -6.45 -3.37
N ILE A 50 -5.91 -6.81 -3.72
CA ILE A 50 -4.78 -6.81 -2.78
C ILE A 50 -4.42 -5.39 -2.34
N ASN A 51 -4.13 -4.49 -3.28
CA ASN A 51 -3.78 -3.11 -2.94
C ASN A 51 -4.96 -2.33 -2.36
N GLY A 52 -6.19 -2.58 -2.82
CA GLY A 52 -7.39 -1.96 -2.24
C GLY A 52 -7.60 -2.36 -0.77
N CYS A 53 -7.58 -3.66 -0.47
CA CYS A 53 -7.64 -4.15 0.91
C CYS A 53 -6.48 -3.60 1.75
N ALA A 54 -5.25 -3.61 1.21
CA ALA A 54 -4.10 -3.07 1.91
C ALA A 54 -4.24 -1.56 2.19
N ALA A 55 -4.75 -0.77 1.26
CA ALA A 55 -5.01 0.65 1.46
C ALA A 55 -5.94 0.89 2.66
N PHE A 56 -7.03 0.14 2.74
CA PHE A 56 -7.95 0.20 3.88
C PHE A 56 -7.26 -0.19 5.19
N PHE A 57 -6.56 -1.33 5.22
CA PHE A 57 -5.86 -1.79 6.42
C PHE A 57 -4.74 -0.84 6.86
N ILE A 58 -4.02 -0.20 5.93
CA ILE A 58 -3.01 0.80 6.23
C ILE A 58 -3.66 1.96 7.00
N GLY A 59 -4.75 2.51 6.47
CA GLY A 59 -5.50 3.58 7.14
C GLY A 59 -6.00 3.19 8.53
N TYR A 60 -6.64 2.02 8.61
CA TYR A 60 -7.12 1.46 9.87
C TYR A 60 -6.01 1.30 10.91
N ARG A 61 -4.83 0.81 10.49
CA ARG A 61 -3.67 0.64 11.37
C ARG A 61 -3.06 1.97 11.77
N ILE A 62 -2.95 2.94 10.87
CA ILE A 62 -2.43 4.29 11.16
C ILE A 62 -3.21 4.89 12.32
N GLN A 63 -4.53 4.83 12.25
CA GLN A 63 -5.39 5.33 13.31
C GLN A 63 -5.16 4.57 14.62
N LYS A 64 -5.17 3.23 14.59
CA LYS A 64 -4.97 2.41 15.79
C LYS A 64 -3.62 2.61 16.47
N THR A 65 -2.56 2.85 15.71
CA THR A 65 -1.19 2.99 16.24
C THR A 65 -0.79 4.45 16.49
N HIS A 66 -1.68 5.41 16.23
CA HIS A 66 -1.36 6.85 16.23
C HIS A 66 -0.16 7.19 15.34
N ALA A 67 0.02 6.42 14.26
CA ALA A 67 1.02 6.76 13.27
C ALA A 67 0.64 8.09 12.59
N PRO A 68 1.62 8.84 12.08
CA PRO A 68 1.32 10.04 11.31
C PRO A 68 0.40 9.75 10.11
N TRP A 69 -0.59 10.60 9.88
CA TRP A 69 -1.60 10.40 8.84
C TRP A 69 -1.00 10.36 7.44
N TYR A 70 0.11 11.05 7.19
CA TYR A 70 0.79 11.10 5.89
C TYR A 70 1.33 9.73 5.41
N ASN A 71 1.35 8.70 6.27
CA ASN A 71 1.75 7.36 5.85
C ASN A 71 0.78 6.73 4.83
N ILE A 72 -0.44 7.29 4.66
CA ILE A 72 -1.37 6.87 3.61
C ILE A 72 -0.88 7.18 2.20
N PHE A 73 0.04 8.15 2.02
CA PHE A 73 0.52 8.54 0.70
C PHE A 73 1.46 7.51 0.06
N TYR A 74 2.14 6.68 0.85
CA TYR A 74 3.19 5.81 0.31
C TYR A 74 2.67 4.81 -0.73
N LEU A 75 1.56 4.13 -0.44
CA LEU A 75 0.97 3.16 -1.37
C LEU A 75 0.50 3.82 -2.69
N PRO A 76 -0.37 4.85 -2.69
CA PRO A 76 -0.82 5.50 -3.92
C PRO A 76 0.30 6.17 -4.70
N VAL A 77 1.28 6.80 -4.04
CA VAL A 77 2.41 7.45 -4.73
C VAL A 77 3.32 6.42 -5.40
N LEU A 78 3.72 5.37 -4.67
CA LEU A 78 4.56 4.31 -5.25
C LEU A 78 3.83 3.56 -6.38
N PHE A 79 2.52 3.38 -6.23
CA PHE A 79 1.69 2.79 -7.28
C PHE A 79 1.64 3.69 -8.52
N ALA A 80 1.40 4.98 -8.37
CA ALA A 80 1.40 5.94 -9.47
C ALA A 80 2.73 5.92 -10.24
N LEU A 81 3.86 5.89 -9.53
CA LEU A 81 5.19 5.76 -10.15
C LEU A 81 5.33 4.47 -10.97
N MET A 82 4.80 3.35 -10.46
CA MET A 82 4.81 2.08 -11.19
C MET A 82 3.88 2.09 -12.40
N VAL A 83 2.79 2.85 -12.37
CA VAL A 83 1.95 3.06 -13.56
C VAL A 83 2.74 3.75 -14.65
N VAL A 84 3.44 4.86 -14.34
CA VAL A 84 4.31 5.58 -15.30
C VAL A 84 5.33 4.62 -15.95
N VAL A 85 5.94 3.74 -15.15
CA VAL A 85 7.07 2.93 -15.60
C VAL A 85 6.64 1.66 -16.35
N ARG A 86 5.51 1.04 -15.99
CA ARG A 86 5.25 -0.36 -16.41
C ARG A 86 3.78 -0.70 -16.72
N PHE A 87 2.82 0.12 -16.32
CA PHE A 87 1.40 -0.19 -16.50
C PHE A 87 0.69 0.83 -17.39
N ALA A 88 -0.53 0.50 -17.83
CA ALA A 88 -1.31 1.38 -18.68
C ALA A 88 -1.92 2.54 -17.88
N ASP A 89 -2.11 3.68 -18.54
CA ASP A 89 -2.56 4.93 -17.90
C ASP A 89 -3.91 4.83 -17.18
N TYR A 90 -4.83 3.97 -17.65
CA TYR A 90 -6.10 3.78 -16.94
C TYR A 90 -5.93 3.26 -15.50
N ASN A 91 -4.75 2.73 -15.14
CA ASN A 91 -4.48 2.32 -13.76
C ASN A 91 -4.33 3.52 -12.81
N TYR A 92 -4.13 4.75 -13.28
CA TYR A 92 -4.11 5.94 -12.41
C TYR A 92 -5.39 6.13 -11.62
N TRP A 93 -6.53 5.60 -12.09
CA TRP A 93 -7.79 5.62 -11.35
C TRP A 93 -7.71 4.94 -9.98
N PHE A 94 -6.79 3.98 -9.78
CA PHE A 94 -6.60 3.34 -8.48
C PHE A 94 -5.93 4.25 -7.44
N VAL A 95 -5.21 5.29 -7.86
CA VAL A 95 -4.53 6.22 -6.95
C VAL A 95 -5.52 6.94 -6.01
N PRO A 96 -6.56 7.66 -6.51
CA PRO A 96 -7.56 8.26 -5.64
C PRO A 96 -8.38 7.21 -4.89
N ILE A 97 -8.62 6.02 -5.47
CA ILE A 97 -9.33 4.93 -4.79
C ILE A 97 -8.56 4.48 -3.54
N TYR A 98 -7.24 4.31 -3.62
CA TYR A 98 -6.43 3.94 -2.46
C TYR A 98 -6.45 5.02 -1.38
N PHE A 99 -6.42 6.31 -1.75
CA PHE A 99 -6.59 7.38 -0.78
C PHE A 99 -7.93 7.30 -0.05
N LEU A 100 -9.03 7.14 -0.79
CA LEU A 100 -10.37 7.04 -0.22
C LEU A 100 -10.50 5.81 0.71
N LEU A 101 -9.94 4.67 0.31
CA LEU A 101 -9.95 3.45 1.12
C LEU A 101 -9.11 3.61 2.39
N SER A 102 -7.93 4.22 2.31
CA SER A 102 -7.14 4.53 3.50
C SER A 102 -7.86 5.51 4.42
N TYR A 103 -8.51 6.53 3.88
CA TYR A 103 -9.32 7.45 4.68
C TYR A 103 -10.50 6.73 5.37
N LEU A 104 -11.22 5.87 4.63
CA LEU A 104 -12.28 5.03 5.18
C LEU A 104 -11.75 4.18 6.34
N GLY A 105 -10.58 3.55 6.17
CA GLY A 105 -9.93 2.77 7.21
C GLY A 105 -9.62 3.59 8.47
N ILE A 106 -9.10 4.80 8.30
CA ILE A 106 -8.86 5.74 9.41
C ILE A 106 -10.18 6.04 10.13
N ASN A 107 -11.23 6.41 9.41
CA ASN A 107 -12.51 6.77 10.02
C ASN A 107 -13.17 5.58 10.75
N THR A 108 -13.17 4.39 10.15
CA THR A 108 -13.68 3.17 10.79
C THR A 108 -12.94 2.84 12.09
N ALA A 109 -11.62 3.02 12.11
CA ALA A 109 -10.84 2.82 13.33
C ALA A 109 -11.07 3.91 14.39
N TYR A 110 -11.42 5.13 13.97
CA TYR A 110 -11.76 6.24 14.86
C TYR A 110 -13.12 6.01 15.53
N GLU A 111 -14.16 5.64 14.77
CA GLU A 111 -15.50 5.38 15.28
C GLU A 111 -15.53 4.25 16.32
N ARG A 112 -14.79 3.17 16.10
CA ARG A 112 -14.71 2.05 17.05
C ARG A 112 -13.97 2.35 18.37
N ARG A 113 -13.40 3.55 18.52
CA ARG A 113 -12.76 4.01 19.76
C ARG A 113 -13.63 4.96 20.58
N LYS A 114 -14.74 5.45 20.02
CA LYS A 114 -15.78 6.14 20.79
C LYS A 114 -16.62 5.13 21.53
#